data_AF-V6JFV5-F1
#
_entry.id   AF-V6JFV5-F1
#
_cell.length_a   1.000
_cell.length_b   1.000
_cell.length_c   1.000
_cell.angle_alpha   90.00
_cell.angle_beta   90.00
_cell.angle_gamma   90.00
#
_symmetry.space_group_name_H-M   'P 1'
#
loop_
_entity.id
_entity.type
_entity.pdbx_description
1 polymer ?
#
loop_
_entity_poly.entity_id
_entity_poly.type
_entity_poly.pdbx_seq_one_letter_code
_entity_poly.pdbx_strand_id
1 'polypeptide(L)'
;MHCRDTVTAVGVPMNETMPDKAFAALRENLGHVLQACALMCVLAPDGVQGDAVVRAAVQHAQADPIVVSGIAPGTLPALLASLHDRLLPSVPRPRQAAQMQDAIEEALVRRSWPAVVVHDAHLLRNDALYYLYRLWDSFQEHEQRLPVILVGPEQLHAVLDRPALASLKSCVYIWHRLTDS
;
A
#
# COMPACT_ATOMS: atom_id res chain seq x y z
N MET A 1 16.01 -5.02 -49.11
CA MET A 1 15.02 -6.00 -49.62
C MET A 1 15.07 -7.21 -48.67
N HIS A 2 14.06 -7.36 -47.80
CA HIS A 2 13.64 -8.59 -47.06
C HIS A 2 14.72 -9.34 -46.22
N CYS A 3 14.50 -9.91 -45.04
CA CYS A 3 13.38 -10.00 -44.11
C CYS A 3 13.90 -10.74 -42.85
N ARG A 4 13.44 -10.28 -41.68
CA ARG A 4 13.15 -11.06 -40.45
C ARG A 4 14.31 -11.66 -39.67
N ASP A 5 14.78 -10.89 -38.68
CA ASP A 5 15.30 -11.43 -37.43
C ASP A 5 14.16 -12.05 -36.61
N THR A 6 14.40 -13.27 -36.17
CA THR A 6 13.55 -14.07 -35.30
C THR A 6 13.54 -13.45 -33.90
N VAL A 7 12.45 -12.79 -33.52
CA VAL A 7 12.21 -12.42 -32.12
C VAL A 7 11.76 -13.67 -31.40
N THR A 8 12.66 -14.24 -30.60
CA THR A 8 12.34 -15.23 -29.58
C THR A 8 11.36 -14.57 -28.61
N ALA A 9 10.09 -14.99 -28.65
CA ALA A 9 9.12 -14.67 -27.63
C ALA A 9 9.63 -15.23 -26.31
N VAL A 10 10.15 -14.35 -25.44
CA VAL A 10 10.38 -14.65 -24.04
C VAL A 10 9.00 -14.81 -23.42
N GLY A 11 8.53 -16.05 -23.34
CA GLY A 11 7.35 -16.41 -22.58
C GLY A 11 7.58 -16.00 -21.14
N VAL A 12 6.83 -15.00 -20.68
CA VAL A 12 6.67 -14.72 -19.26
C VAL A 12 5.90 -15.92 -18.69
N PRO A 13 6.42 -16.67 -17.70
CA PRO A 13 5.62 -17.65 -17.00
C PRO A 13 4.62 -16.89 -16.13
N MET A 14 3.45 -16.65 -16.70
CA MET A 14 2.27 -16.17 -15.99
C MET A 14 1.50 -17.42 -15.53
N ASN A 15 1.98 -18.08 -14.46
CA ASN A 15 1.23 -19.12 -13.77
C ASN A 15 1.89 -19.49 -12.44
N GLU A 16 1.65 -18.66 -11.43
CA GLU A 16 1.39 -19.16 -10.08
C GLU A 16 0.05 -18.56 -9.68
N THR A 17 -1.01 -19.29 -10.05
CA THR A 17 -2.36 -18.98 -9.65
C THR A 17 -2.40 -19.19 -8.14
N MET A 18 -2.41 -18.11 -7.35
CA MET A 18 -2.82 -18.24 -5.95
C MET A 18 -4.11 -19.06 -5.90
N PRO A 19 -4.29 -19.96 -4.92
CA PRO A 19 -5.49 -20.77 -4.85
C PRO A 19 -6.66 -19.81 -4.73
N ASP A 20 -7.66 -19.97 -5.60
CA ASP A 20 -8.83 -19.09 -5.73
C ASP A 20 -9.47 -18.72 -4.38
N LYS A 21 -9.37 -19.64 -3.40
CA LYS A 21 -9.79 -19.45 -2.01
C LYS A 21 -8.99 -18.41 -1.22
N ALA A 22 -7.66 -18.39 -1.34
CA ALA A 22 -6.81 -17.42 -0.65
C ALA A 22 -7.07 -16.00 -1.18
N PHE A 23 -7.23 -15.87 -2.50
CA PHE A 23 -7.61 -14.61 -3.12
C PHE A 23 -9.02 -14.16 -2.71
N ALA A 24 -9.98 -15.09 -2.67
CA ALA A 24 -11.35 -14.79 -2.22
C ALA A 24 -11.38 -14.29 -0.77
N ALA A 25 -10.62 -14.93 0.14
CA ALA A 25 -10.51 -14.51 1.53
C ALA A 25 -9.84 -13.13 1.67
N LEU A 26 -8.81 -12.84 0.87
CA LEU A 26 -8.22 -11.50 0.85
C LEU A 26 -9.24 -10.46 0.40
N ARG A 27 -9.97 -10.74 -0.68
CA ARG A 27 -10.97 -9.82 -1.25
C ARG A 27 -12.09 -9.53 -0.25
N GLU A 28 -12.57 -10.55 0.46
CA GLU A 28 -13.58 -10.39 1.51
C GLU A 28 -13.07 -9.49 2.63
N ASN A 29 -11.87 -9.78 3.16
CA ASN A 29 -11.23 -8.97 4.20
C ASN A 29 -10.99 -7.52 3.74
N LEU A 30 -10.51 -7.32 2.51
CA LEU A 30 -10.35 -5.99 1.93
C LEU A 30 -11.69 -5.26 1.79
N GLY A 31 -12.76 -5.94 1.39
CA GLY A 31 -14.10 -5.37 1.37
C GLY A 31 -14.50 -4.80 2.73
N HIS A 32 -14.27 -5.56 3.81
CA HIS A 32 -14.52 -5.08 5.17
C HIS A 32 -13.64 -3.88 5.55
N VAL A 33 -12.35 -3.91 5.20
CA VAL A 33 -11.39 -2.83 5.49
C VAL A 33 -11.77 -1.55 4.75
N LEU A 34 -12.13 -1.66 3.47
CA LEU A 34 -12.53 -0.52 2.65
C LEU A 34 -13.85 0.07 3.14
N GLN A 35 -14.82 -0.76 3.52
CA GLN A 35 -16.10 -0.31 4.08
C GLN A 35 -15.91 0.35 5.45
N ALA A 36 -15.07 -0.22 6.32
CA ALA A 36 -14.76 0.35 7.62
C ALA A 36 -13.75 1.52 7.55
N CYS A 37 -13.13 1.75 6.39
CA CYS A 37 -12.04 2.70 6.18
C CYS A 37 -10.89 2.51 7.18
N ALA A 38 -10.53 1.24 7.43
CA ALA A 38 -9.64 0.84 8.50
C ALA A 38 -8.19 0.62 8.04
N LEU A 39 -7.32 0.34 9.00
CA LEU A 39 -5.95 -0.11 8.78
C LEU A 39 -5.92 -1.64 8.60
N MET A 40 -5.19 -2.10 7.60
CA MET A 40 -4.96 -3.53 7.34
C MET A 40 -3.47 -3.83 7.18
N CYS A 41 -3.04 -4.98 7.70
CA CYS A 41 -1.73 -5.55 7.40
C CYS A 41 -1.89 -6.82 6.57
N VAL A 42 -1.15 -6.90 5.46
CA VAL A 42 -1.07 -8.09 4.61
C VAL A 42 0.36 -8.62 4.70
N LEU A 43 0.49 -9.81 5.27
CA LEU A 43 1.73 -10.57 5.39
C LEU A 43 1.89 -11.43 4.13
N ALA A 44 2.84 -11.08 3.27
CA ALA A 44 3.14 -11.75 2.02
C ALA A 44 4.54 -12.37 2.10
N PRO A 45 4.69 -13.71 1.99
CA PRO A 45 6.00 -14.35 1.98
C PRO A 45 6.91 -13.84 0.85
N ASP A 46 8.22 -14.02 1.02
CA ASP A 46 9.19 -13.64 0.00
C ASP A 46 8.93 -14.42 -1.30
N GLY A 47 8.83 -13.70 -2.42
CA GLY A 47 8.52 -14.29 -3.73
C GLY A 47 7.03 -14.23 -4.12
N VAL A 48 6.12 -13.99 -3.18
CA VAL A 48 4.70 -13.73 -3.49
C VAL A 48 4.52 -12.27 -3.92
N GLN A 49 3.83 -12.05 -5.04
CA GLN A 49 3.49 -10.72 -5.54
C GLN A 49 2.35 -10.07 -4.74
N GLY A 50 2.56 -9.88 -3.43
CA GLY A 50 1.53 -9.36 -2.52
C GLY A 50 1.00 -7.99 -2.94
N ASP A 51 1.84 -7.14 -3.53
CA ASP A 51 1.45 -5.83 -4.05
C ASP A 51 0.46 -5.93 -5.23
N ALA A 52 0.75 -6.82 -6.19
CA ALA A 52 -0.08 -7.02 -7.37
C ALA A 52 -1.46 -7.57 -6.98
N VAL A 53 -1.47 -8.52 -6.04
CA VAL A 53 -2.67 -9.15 -5.52
C VAL A 53 -3.54 -8.14 -4.77
N VAL A 54 -2.96 -7.37 -3.83
CA VAL A 54 -3.71 -6.35 -3.07
C VAL A 54 -4.23 -5.27 -3.99
N ARG A 55 -3.42 -4.78 -4.93
CA ARG A 55 -3.85 -3.77 -5.92
C ARG A 55 -5.03 -4.28 -6.74
N ALA A 56 -4.98 -5.51 -7.25
CA ALA A 56 -6.08 -6.09 -8.02
C ALA A 56 -7.37 -6.20 -7.18
N ALA A 57 -7.26 -6.58 -5.90
CA ALA A 57 -8.41 -6.68 -5.02
C ALA A 57 -9.02 -5.31 -4.66
N VAL A 58 -8.19 -4.29 -4.41
CA VAL A 58 -8.64 -2.90 -4.17
C VAL A 58 -9.34 -2.33 -5.41
N GLN A 59 -8.78 -2.54 -6.59
CA GLN A 59 -9.40 -2.11 -7.85
C GLN A 59 -10.73 -2.82 -8.13
N HIS A 60 -10.82 -4.11 -7.82
CA HIS A 60 -12.05 -4.87 -7.96
C HIS A 60 -13.16 -4.34 -7.04
N ALA A 61 -12.78 -3.84 -5.86
CA ALA A 61 -13.69 -3.16 -4.94
C ALA A 61 -14.05 -1.72 -5.38
N GLN A 62 -13.57 -1.25 -6.54
CA GLN A 62 -13.79 0.09 -7.09
C GLN A 62 -13.21 1.25 -6.25
N ALA A 63 -12.31 0.95 -5.31
CA ALA A 63 -11.51 1.96 -4.65
C ALA A 63 -10.33 2.39 -5.55
N ASP A 64 -9.82 3.60 -5.31
CA ASP A 64 -8.73 4.21 -6.08
C ASP A 64 -7.38 3.99 -5.36
N PRO A 65 -6.55 3.02 -5.80
CA PRO A 65 -5.34 2.66 -5.08
C PRO A 65 -4.19 3.65 -5.33
N ILE A 66 -3.66 4.23 -4.26
CA ILE A 66 -2.40 4.97 -4.25
C ILE A 66 -1.30 4.04 -3.76
N VAL A 67 -0.56 3.45 -4.71
CA VAL A 67 0.47 2.45 -4.42
C VAL A 67 1.86 3.09 -4.33
N VAL A 68 2.49 2.95 -3.16
CA VAL A 68 3.86 3.41 -2.90
C VAL A 68 4.73 2.30 -2.32
N SER A 69 6.04 2.39 -2.58
CA SER A 69 7.05 1.46 -2.09
C SER A 69 7.71 1.96 -0.81
N GLY A 70 7.86 1.08 0.16
CA GLY A 70 8.91 1.17 1.15
C GLY A 70 10.25 0.88 0.48
N ILE A 71 10.98 1.90 0.05
CA ILE A 71 12.38 1.76 -0.39
C ILE A 71 13.30 1.95 0.79
N ALA A 72 14.32 1.11 0.98
CA ALA A 72 15.34 1.34 2.01
C ALA A 72 16.16 2.62 1.67
N PRO A 73 16.42 3.54 2.62
CA PRO A 73 16.30 3.38 4.08
C PRO A 73 14.93 3.74 4.70
N GLY A 74 13.84 3.78 3.94
CA GLY A 74 12.45 3.79 4.43
C GLY A 74 12.08 5.02 5.23
N THR A 75 12.70 6.16 4.93
CA THR A 75 12.57 7.39 5.71
C THR A 75 11.27 8.12 5.40
N LEU A 76 10.79 8.94 6.33
CA LEU A 76 9.62 9.78 6.11
C LEU A 76 9.74 10.66 4.85
N PRO A 77 10.87 11.37 4.58
CA PRO A 77 11.01 12.14 3.34
C PRO A 77 10.88 11.29 2.07
N ALA A 78 11.37 10.05 2.07
CA ALA A 78 11.26 9.15 0.92
C ALA A 78 9.80 8.69 0.70
N LEU A 79 9.08 8.39 1.79
CA LEU A 79 7.65 8.08 1.74
C LEU A 79 6.83 9.27 1.21
N LEU A 80 7.05 10.47 1.75
CA LEU A 80 6.36 11.69 1.31
C LEU A 80 6.63 11.99 -0.17
N ALA A 81 7.88 11.87 -0.60
CA ALA A 81 8.23 12.03 -2.01
C ALA A 81 7.50 11.03 -2.91
N SER A 82 7.40 9.76 -2.47
CA SER A 82 6.72 8.71 -3.22
C SER A 82 5.21 8.96 -3.30
N LEU A 83 4.58 9.35 -2.20
CA LEU A 83 3.15 9.72 -2.17
C LEU A 83 2.89 10.93 -3.07
N HIS A 84 3.72 11.97 -2.98
CA HIS A 84 3.60 13.15 -3.81
C HIS A 84 3.71 12.82 -5.29
N ASP A 85 4.71 12.04 -5.72
CA ASP A 85 4.84 11.65 -7.14
C ASP A 85 3.63 10.88 -7.66
N ARG A 86 3.02 10.04 -6.82
CA ARG A 86 1.84 9.26 -7.18
C ARG A 86 0.58 10.10 -7.26
N LEU A 87 0.40 11.03 -6.33
CA LEU A 87 -0.79 11.87 -6.23
C LEU A 87 -0.74 13.06 -7.18
N LEU A 88 0.44 13.62 -7.40
CA LEU A 88 0.68 14.92 -8.04
C LEU A 88 1.85 14.83 -9.05
N PRO A 89 1.79 13.94 -10.06
CA PRO A 89 2.93 13.65 -10.95
C PRO A 89 3.40 14.85 -11.79
N SER A 90 2.54 15.85 -11.98
CA SER A 90 2.83 17.06 -12.76
C SER A 90 3.13 18.28 -11.89
N VAL A 91 3.11 18.15 -10.57
CA VAL A 91 3.37 19.25 -9.64
C VAL A 91 4.81 19.12 -9.10
N PRO A 92 5.61 20.19 -9.07
CA PRO A 92 6.92 20.15 -8.44
C PRO A 92 6.81 19.86 -6.94
N ARG A 93 7.70 19.01 -6.41
CA ARG A 93 7.73 18.71 -4.98
C ARG A 93 8.07 19.95 -4.15
N PRO A 94 7.29 20.26 -3.09
CA PRO A 94 7.69 21.26 -2.11
C PRO A 94 9.01 20.87 -1.44
N ARG A 95 9.84 21.87 -1.11
CA ARG A 95 11.10 21.65 -0.38
C ARG A 95 10.90 21.41 1.11
N GLN A 96 9.78 21.90 1.65
CA GLN A 96 9.45 21.77 3.07
C GLN A 96 8.54 20.57 3.28
N ALA A 97 8.86 19.74 4.28
CA ALA A 97 8.10 18.52 4.56
C ALA A 97 6.62 18.81 4.90
N ALA A 98 6.35 19.85 5.69
CA ALA A 98 4.99 20.25 6.05
C ALA A 98 4.15 20.59 4.81
N GLN A 99 4.68 21.42 3.90
CA GLN A 99 4.00 21.77 2.64
C GLN A 99 3.75 20.54 1.75
N MET A 100 4.66 19.56 1.77
CA MET A 100 4.48 18.31 1.04
C MET A 100 3.40 17.43 1.66
N GLN A 101 3.28 17.40 3.00
CA GLN A 101 2.19 16.72 3.70
C GLN A 101 0.85 17.38 3.39
N ASP A 102 0.75 18.71 3.48
CA ASP A 102 -0.46 19.46 3.14
C ASP A 102 -0.92 19.16 1.71
N ALA A 103 0.00 19.16 0.74
CA ALA A 103 -0.31 18.85 -0.65
C ALA A 103 -0.79 17.40 -0.86
N ILE A 104 -0.22 16.44 -0.13
CA ILE A 104 -0.66 15.03 -0.15
C ILE A 104 -2.08 14.90 0.40
N GLU A 105 -2.34 15.50 1.55
CA GLU A 105 -3.66 15.48 2.20
C GLU A 105 -4.73 16.13 1.32
N GLU A 106 -4.43 17.31 0.78
CA GLU A 106 -5.33 18.01 -0.15
C GLU A 106 -5.61 17.19 -1.42
N ALA A 107 -4.59 16.51 -1.94
CA ALA A 107 -4.75 15.62 -3.10
C ALA A 107 -5.62 14.40 -2.78
N LEU A 108 -5.52 13.84 -1.58
CA LEU A 108 -6.35 12.73 -1.12
C LEU A 108 -7.80 13.14 -0.90
N VAL A 109 -8.06 14.31 -0.30
CA VAL A 109 -9.43 14.84 -0.08
C VAL A 109 -10.19 15.07 -1.39
N ARG A 110 -9.50 15.30 -2.50
CA ARG A 110 -10.13 15.48 -3.82
C ARG A 110 -10.51 14.16 -4.51
N ARG A 111 -10.12 13.00 -3.97
CA ARG A 111 -10.34 11.69 -4.60
C ARG A 111 -11.58 11.05 -4.03
N SER A 112 -12.47 10.54 -4.89
CA SER A 112 -13.77 10.03 -4.46
C SER A 112 -13.71 8.86 -3.46
N TRP A 113 -12.70 7.99 -3.54
CA TRP A 113 -12.55 6.86 -2.62
C TRP A 113 -11.10 6.34 -2.59
N PRO A 114 -10.16 7.10 -2.01
CA PRO A 114 -8.74 6.77 -2.03
C PRO A 114 -8.43 5.60 -1.10
N ALA A 115 -7.49 4.74 -1.49
CA ALA A 115 -6.91 3.73 -0.62
C ALA A 115 -5.38 3.79 -0.72
N VAL A 116 -4.68 4.05 0.38
CA VAL A 116 -3.21 4.06 0.39
C VAL A 116 -2.71 2.65 0.60
N VAL A 117 -1.93 2.14 -0.36
CA VAL A 117 -1.30 0.82 -0.31
C VAL A 117 0.21 1.02 -0.26
N VAL A 118 0.83 0.55 0.82
CA VAL A 118 2.27 0.66 1.04
C VAL A 118 2.88 -0.73 0.95
N HIS A 119 3.57 -1.02 -0.14
CA HIS A 119 4.35 -2.26 -0.26
C HIS A 119 5.69 -2.14 0.46
N ASP A 120 6.27 -3.27 0.83
CA ASP A 120 7.51 -3.33 1.60
C ASP A 120 7.48 -2.48 2.87
N ALA A 121 6.32 -2.42 3.54
CA ALA A 121 6.11 -1.56 4.70
C ALA A 121 7.07 -1.88 5.86
N HIS A 122 7.58 -3.12 5.92
CA HIS A 122 8.61 -3.56 6.87
C HIS A 122 9.95 -2.80 6.73
N LEU A 123 10.22 -2.20 5.56
CA LEU A 123 11.41 -1.38 5.32
C LEU A 123 11.26 0.05 5.85
N LEU A 124 10.03 0.47 6.18
CA LEU A 124 9.79 1.81 6.70
C LEU A 124 10.30 1.97 8.13
N ARG A 125 10.83 3.17 8.40
CA ARG A 125 11.21 3.61 9.73
C ARG A 125 9.97 4.03 10.54
N ASN A 126 10.14 4.13 11.85
CA ASN A 126 9.04 4.42 12.77
C ASN A 126 8.34 5.75 12.46
N ASP A 127 9.08 6.78 12.04
CA ASP A 127 8.53 8.09 11.65
C ASP A 127 7.63 8.00 10.42
N ALA A 128 8.03 7.22 9.42
CA ALA A 128 7.22 6.97 8.22
C ALA A 128 5.95 6.17 8.53
N LEU A 129 6.05 5.10 9.33
CA LEU A 129 4.88 4.31 9.76
C LEU A 129 3.95 5.12 10.66
N TYR A 130 4.50 5.93 11.56
CA TYR A 130 3.71 6.81 12.42
C TYR A 130 3.02 7.91 11.61
N TYR A 131 3.64 8.43 10.55
CA TYR A 131 2.96 9.34 9.63
C TYR A 131 1.75 8.68 8.95
N LEU A 132 1.85 7.43 8.49
CA LEU A 132 0.72 6.70 7.91
C LEU A 132 -0.42 6.50 8.92
N TYR A 133 -0.09 6.22 10.17
CA TYR A 133 -1.08 6.19 11.25
C TYR A 133 -1.79 7.53 11.42
N ARG A 134 -1.02 8.64 11.49
CA ARG A 134 -1.58 9.99 11.67
C ARG A 134 -2.43 10.43 10.48
N LEU A 135 -2.01 10.08 9.27
CA LEU A 135 -2.76 10.32 8.04
C LEU A 135 -4.08 9.53 8.01
N TRP A 136 -4.05 8.26 8.40
CA TRP A 136 -5.27 7.45 8.53
C TRP A 136 -6.23 8.03 9.59
N ASP A 137 -5.69 8.37 10.77
CA ASP A 137 -6.43 8.91 11.92
C ASP A 137 -7.12 10.24 11.58
N SER A 138 -6.40 11.17 10.93
CA SER A 138 -6.98 12.47 10.54
C SER A 138 -8.13 12.33 9.55
N PHE A 139 -8.06 11.35 8.64
CA PHE A 139 -9.11 11.11 7.65
C PHE A 139 -10.38 10.43 8.20
N GLN A 140 -10.40 9.97 9.46
CA GLN A 140 -11.61 9.33 10.02
C GLN A 140 -12.78 10.30 10.22
N GLU A 141 -12.48 11.59 10.36
CA GLU A 141 -13.45 12.68 10.49
C GLU A 141 -13.88 13.28 9.14
N HIS A 142 -13.22 12.90 8.05
CA HIS A 142 -13.56 13.37 6.71
C HIS A 142 -14.77 12.64 6.12
N GLU A 143 -15.48 13.31 5.21
CA GLU A 143 -16.56 12.68 4.41
C GLU A 143 -16.01 11.50 3.59
N GLN A 144 -14.81 11.67 3.03
CA GLN A 144 -14.05 10.61 2.36
C GLN A 144 -12.97 10.11 3.30
N ARG A 145 -13.26 9.00 3.98
CA ARG A 145 -12.32 8.34 4.86
C ARG A 145 -11.29 7.54 4.07
N LEU A 146 -10.11 7.34 4.66
CA LEU A 146 -8.95 6.77 3.99
C LEU A 146 -8.56 5.41 4.59
N PRO A 147 -8.90 4.28 3.95
CA PRO A 147 -8.26 3.00 4.28
C PRO A 147 -6.76 3.01 3.96
N VAL A 148 -5.98 2.37 4.83
CA VAL A 148 -4.53 2.22 4.67
C VAL A 148 -4.15 0.73 4.77
N ILE A 149 -3.46 0.23 3.76
CA ILE A 149 -3.06 -1.17 3.66
C ILE A 149 -1.53 -1.25 3.64
N LEU A 150 -0.97 -1.87 4.68
CA LEU A 150 0.46 -2.15 4.80
C LEU A 150 0.74 -3.56 4.30
N VAL A 151 1.62 -3.70 3.31
CA VAL A 151 1.98 -4.99 2.72
C VAL A 151 3.47 -5.24 2.96
N GLY A 152 3.81 -6.43 3.42
CA GLY A 152 5.20 -6.84 3.62
C GLY A 152 5.30 -8.28 4.11
N PRO A 153 6.51 -8.82 4.30
CA PRO A 153 6.73 -10.15 4.83
C PRO A 153 6.47 -10.19 6.33
N GLU A 154 6.63 -11.38 6.93
CA GLU A 154 6.38 -11.63 8.36
C GLU A 154 7.10 -10.66 9.31
N GLN A 155 8.26 -10.12 8.87
CA GLN A 155 9.01 -9.10 9.61
C GLN A 155 8.20 -7.83 9.85
N LEU A 156 7.16 -7.54 9.06
CA LEU A 156 6.24 -6.43 9.30
C LEU A 156 5.57 -6.53 10.68
N HIS A 157 5.24 -7.74 11.13
CA HIS A 157 4.66 -7.93 12.47
C HIS A 157 5.64 -7.49 13.56
N ALA A 158 6.91 -7.92 13.46
CA ALA A 158 7.97 -7.54 14.39
C ALA A 158 8.32 -6.05 14.33
N VAL A 159 8.20 -5.42 13.15
CA VAL A 159 8.32 -3.96 13.00
C VAL A 159 7.23 -3.25 13.80
N LEU A 160 5.98 -3.70 13.69
CA LEU A 160 4.84 -3.10 14.40
C LEU A 160 4.83 -3.41 15.90
N ASP A 161 5.58 -4.42 16.37
CA ASP A 161 5.79 -4.69 17.80
C ASP A 161 6.69 -3.66 18.52
N ARG A 162 7.38 -2.79 17.78
CA ARG A 162 8.20 -1.75 18.38
C ARG A 162 7.32 -0.85 19.27
N PRO A 163 7.75 -0.48 20.50
CA PRO A 163 6.93 0.32 21.42
C PRO A 163 6.43 1.65 20.83
N ALA A 164 7.24 2.28 19.96
CA ALA A 164 6.88 3.53 19.29
C ALA A 164 5.70 3.39 18.30
N LEU A 165 5.30 2.17 17.94
CA LEU A 165 4.24 1.86 16.98
C LEU A 165 3.04 1.16 17.65
N ALA A 166 2.98 1.12 18.99
CA ALA A 166 1.90 0.47 19.71
C ALA A 166 0.50 0.95 19.28
N SER A 167 0.32 2.26 19.10
CA SER A 167 -0.95 2.85 18.64
C SER A 167 -1.31 2.40 17.22
N LEU A 168 -0.33 2.41 16.30
CA LEU A 168 -0.55 1.92 14.94
C LEU A 168 -0.95 0.43 14.97
N LYS A 169 -0.22 -0.40 15.74
CA LYS A 169 -0.49 -1.84 15.85
C LYS A 169 -1.88 -2.11 16.42
N SER A 170 -2.32 -1.37 17.44
CA SER A 170 -3.64 -1.53 18.06
C SER A 170 -4.79 -1.15 17.13
N CYS A 171 -4.53 -0.30 16.13
CA CYS A 171 -5.52 0.13 15.16
C CYS A 171 -5.59 -0.79 13.92
N VAL A 172 -4.71 -1.78 13.80
CA VAL A 172 -4.81 -2.77 12.71
C VAL A 172 -6.09 -3.59 12.89
N TYR A 173 -7.04 -3.37 11.99
CA TYR A 173 -8.35 -4.01 12.03
C TYR A 173 -8.29 -5.47 11.55
N ILE A 174 -7.54 -5.72 10.48
CA ILE A 174 -7.33 -7.07 9.95
C ILE A 174 -5.85 -7.32 9.69
N TRP A 175 -5.40 -8.48 10.17
CA TRP A 175 -4.15 -9.12 9.76
C TRP A 175 -4.49 -10.25 8.80
N HIS A 176 -4.03 -10.13 7.56
CA HIS A 176 -4.21 -11.17 6.55
C HIS A 176 -2.86 -11.75 6.18
N ARG A 177 -2.77 -13.08 6.12
CA ARG A 177 -1.57 -13.78 5.69
C ARG A 177 -1.83 -14.43 4.34
N LEU A 178 -1.01 -14.10 3.35
CA LEU A 178 -0.94 -14.85 2.11
C LEU A 178 -0.15 -16.13 2.36
N THR A 179 -0.65 -17.24 1.83
CA THR A 179 0.02 -18.53 1.91
C THR A 179 0.68 -18.81 0.58
N ASP A 180 1.94 -19.24 0.61
CA ASP A 180 2.58 -19.86 -0.54
C ASP A 180 1.75 -21.07 -0.97
N SER A 181 1.51 -21.17 -2.27
CA SER A 181 0.67 -22.21 -2.87
C SER A 181 1.42 -23.52 -2.96
#